data_AF-Q9VW94-F1
#
_entry.id   AF-Q9VW94-F1
#
_cell.length_a   1.000
_cell.length_b   1.000
_cell.length_c   1.000
_cell.angle_alpha   90.00
_cell.angle_beta   90.00
_cell.angle_gamma   90.00
#
_symmetry.space_group_name_H-M   'P 1'
#
loop_
_entity.id
_entity.type
_entity.pdbx_description
1 polymer ?
#
loop_
_entity_poly.entity_id
_entity_poly.type
_entity_poly.pdbx_seq_one_letter_code
_entity_poly.pdbx_strand_id
1 'polypeptide(L)'
;MGGTLARRTDTVISAINMRICVVAACLLMASQATGYTMDDLCQQWSGYGYIGNPSNCHAWGYCKNQEVVAWGTCPNGLVFNAQAGSCDYANTTVCSTSAVETCSNVKSPMYVANPLNCTEYAYCDGTGQISYGDCGTGGVYSASSTKCIWGPACPQDTICRFMLSNIFVGDPNQCGNYINCVNGYGTSEKCSSTANPYYNKATGNCQSTNPCTGEDSNSGNSDQFTVGQTNATACDEEAFKAADPLTVNGESVDYRYVSDGVTCYGYYYCAAVNATGYWNQCPTGTQFNAGKCVSPASFVCTHNRCGNVNNPFMADEGCKNYTICSSGITGSCPTNAPYYDEVNNICTTKIPDYAICNSTAST
;
A
#
# COMPACT_ATOMS: atom_id res chain seq x y z
N MET A 1 69.16 -51.27 -35.03
CA MET A 1 67.87 -51.76 -34.47
C MET A 1 67.28 -50.58 -33.72
N GLY A 2 66.42 -49.79 -34.35
CA GLY A 2 64.98 -50.07 -34.38
C GLY A 2 64.36 -49.44 -33.13
N GLY A 3 63.70 -48.29 -33.31
CA GLY A 3 63.47 -47.29 -32.27
C GLY A 3 62.59 -47.69 -31.10
N THR A 4 62.59 -46.83 -30.07
CA THR A 4 61.47 -46.70 -29.14
C THR A 4 61.39 -45.23 -28.70
N LEU A 5 60.67 -44.44 -29.50
CA LEU A 5 60.08 -43.17 -29.08
C LEU A 5 58.83 -43.51 -28.27
N ALA A 6 58.93 -43.55 -26.95
CA ALA A 6 57.78 -43.69 -26.05
C ALA A 6 57.44 -42.35 -25.40
N ARG A 7 56.48 -41.68 -26.05
CA ARG A 7 55.45 -40.75 -25.54
C ARG A 7 55.66 -40.19 -24.12
N ARG A 8 56.02 -38.90 -24.06
CA ARG A 8 55.64 -37.99 -22.97
C ARG A 8 54.41 -37.18 -23.43
N THR A 9 53.21 -37.65 -23.13
CA THR A 9 51.97 -36.86 -23.31
C THR A 9 50.95 -37.26 -22.25
N ASP A 10 51.29 -37.13 -20.97
CA ASP A 10 50.38 -37.37 -19.84
C ASP A 10 50.20 -36.14 -18.94
N THR A 11 50.19 -34.92 -19.51
CA THR A 11 50.01 -33.72 -18.66
C THR A 11 49.12 -32.63 -19.23
N VAL A 12 48.60 -32.77 -20.46
CA VAL A 12 47.76 -31.71 -21.06
C VAL A 12 46.25 -31.96 -20.86
N ILE A 13 45.82 -33.21 -20.63
CA ILE A 13 44.38 -33.54 -20.53
C ILE A 13 43.78 -33.06 -19.19
N SER A 14 44.57 -32.98 -18.11
CA SER A 14 44.03 -32.56 -16.80
C SER A 14 43.77 -31.05 -16.68
N ALA A 15 44.36 -30.21 -17.55
CA ALA A 15 44.21 -28.76 -17.48
C ALA A 15 42.93 -28.25 -18.18
N ILE A 16 42.42 -28.98 -19.16
CA ILE A 16 41.25 -28.55 -19.95
C ILE A 16 39.95 -28.79 -19.16
N ASN A 17 39.86 -29.88 -18.39
CA ASN A 17 38.68 -30.17 -17.57
C ASN A 17 38.52 -29.22 -16.37
N MET A 18 39.62 -28.70 -15.82
CA MET A 18 39.55 -27.78 -14.67
C MET A 18 39.08 -26.38 -15.07
N ARG A 19 39.37 -25.91 -16.29
CA ARG A 19 38.90 -24.59 -16.76
C ARG A 19 37.41 -24.60 -17.12
N ILE A 20 36.89 -25.70 -17.64
CA ILE A 20 35.46 -25.82 -17.94
C ILE A 20 34.63 -25.89 -16.65
N CYS A 21 35.13 -26.55 -15.59
CA CYS A 21 34.46 -26.56 -14.29
C CYS A 21 34.42 -25.19 -13.61
N VAL A 22 35.46 -24.36 -13.74
CA VAL A 22 35.48 -23.01 -13.12
C VAL A 22 34.53 -22.04 -13.83
N VAL A 23 34.41 -22.12 -15.16
CA VAL A 23 33.47 -21.24 -15.90
C VAL A 23 32.02 -21.67 -15.69
N ALA A 24 31.74 -22.97 -15.54
CA ALA A 24 30.40 -23.47 -15.20
C ALA A 24 30.02 -23.18 -13.73
N ALA A 25 30.98 -23.23 -12.79
CA ALA A 25 30.74 -22.90 -11.38
C ALA A 25 30.51 -21.40 -11.14
N CYS A 26 31.14 -20.52 -11.94
CA CYS A 26 30.90 -19.06 -11.85
C CYS A 26 29.53 -18.61 -12.38
N LEU A 27 28.77 -19.48 -13.06
CA LEU A 27 27.44 -19.14 -13.59
C LEU A 27 26.26 -19.57 -12.68
N LEU A 28 26.51 -20.17 -11.52
CA LEU A 28 25.43 -20.77 -10.69
C LEU A 28 25.13 -20.07 -9.37
N MET A 29 25.71 -18.92 -9.04
CA MET A 29 25.40 -18.20 -7.78
C MET A 29 25.25 -16.70 -8.02
N ALA A 30 24.30 -16.35 -8.89
CA ALA A 30 23.64 -15.05 -8.83
C ALA A 30 22.19 -15.26 -9.26
N SER A 31 21.46 -16.12 -8.55
CA SER A 31 20.04 -15.83 -8.34
C SER A 31 20.02 -14.53 -7.53
N GLN A 32 20.13 -13.39 -8.23
CA GLN A 32 19.66 -12.14 -7.67
C GLN A 32 18.17 -12.43 -7.46
N ALA A 33 17.77 -12.78 -6.23
CA ALA A 33 16.38 -12.65 -5.89
C ALA A 33 16.09 -11.18 -6.14
N THR A 34 15.29 -10.92 -7.17
CA THR A 34 14.79 -9.61 -7.55
C THR A 34 13.89 -9.13 -6.41
N GLY A 35 14.52 -8.70 -5.31
CA GLY A 35 13.84 -8.06 -4.21
C GLY A 35 13.56 -6.62 -4.59
N TYR A 36 12.43 -6.09 -4.13
CA TYR A 36 12.16 -4.67 -4.20
C TYR A 36 13.22 -3.88 -3.41
N THR A 37 13.62 -2.73 -3.92
CA THR A 37 14.31 -1.69 -3.16
C THR A 37 13.29 -0.71 -2.58
N MET A 38 13.67 0.10 -1.58
CA MET A 38 12.77 1.14 -1.07
C MET A 38 12.35 2.14 -2.16
N ASP A 39 13.22 2.40 -3.14
CA ASP A 39 12.88 3.23 -4.30
C ASP A 39 11.80 2.57 -5.17
N ASP A 40 11.90 1.26 -5.42
CA ASP A 40 10.85 0.52 -6.13
C ASP A 40 9.52 0.59 -5.37
N LEU A 41 9.58 0.53 -4.04
CA LEU A 41 8.39 0.64 -3.20
C LEU A 41 7.71 2.02 -3.34
N CYS A 42 8.48 3.10 -3.16
CA CYS A 42 7.94 4.45 -3.26
C CYS A 42 7.45 4.78 -4.67
N GLN A 43 8.14 4.30 -5.73
CA GLN A 43 7.73 4.53 -7.11
C GLN A 43 6.35 3.99 -7.48
N GLN A 44 5.80 3.05 -6.71
CA GLN A 44 4.45 2.53 -6.94
C GLN A 44 3.37 3.21 -6.11
N TRP A 45 3.74 4.09 -5.19
CA TRP A 45 2.82 4.64 -4.21
C TRP A 45 2.66 6.15 -4.40
N SER A 46 1.46 6.58 -4.76
CA SER A 46 1.09 8.01 -4.87
C SER A 46 1.01 8.72 -3.52
N GLY A 47 0.86 7.95 -2.43
CA GLY A 47 0.77 8.47 -1.07
C GLY A 47 2.12 8.83 -0.45
N TYR A 48 2.10 8.96 0.87
CA TYR A 48 3.28 9.23 1.69
C TYR A 48 3.19 8.42 2.98
N GLY A 49 4.34 8.11 3.55
CA GLY A 49 4.42 7.40 4.81
C GLY A 49 5.61 6.46 4.89
N TYR A 50 5.69 5.73 6.00
CA TYR A 50 6.81 4.84 6.26
C TYR A 50 6.62 3.48 5.59
N ILE A 51 7.71 2.98 5.03
CA ILE A 51 7.83 1.67 4.38
C ILE A 51 8.96 0.87 5.01
N GLY A 52 8.85 -0.45 4.99
CA GLY A 52 9.88 -1.34 5.50
C GLY A 52 11.03 -1.48 4.51
N ASN A 53 12.27 -1.55 5.01
CA ASN A 53 13.41 -1.85 4.16
C ASN A 53 13.42 -3.35 3.79
N PRO A 54 13.36 -3.71 2.50
CA PRO A 54 13.30 -5.12 2.08
C PRO A 54 14.52 -5.97 2.44
N SER A 55 15.63 -5.33 2.80
CA SER A 55 16.91 -5.97 3.14
C SER A 55 17.24 -5.91 4.64
N ASN A 56 16.46 -5.16 5.44
CA ASN A 56 16.70 -5.00 6.87
C ASN A 56 15.40 -4.68 7.61
N CYS A 57 14.82 -5.64 8.33
CA CYS A 57 13.58 -5.45 9.08
C CYS A 57 13.66 -4.45 10.25
N HIS A 58 14.85 -3.97 10.62
CA HIS A 58 15.00 -2.85 11.55
C HIS A 58 15.06 -1.49 10.85
N ALA A 59 15.08 -1.44 9.54
CA ALA A 59 15.20 -0.19 8.79
C ALA A 59 13.90 0.17 8.08
N TRP A 60 13.75 1.47 7.86
CA TRP A 60 12.58 2.07 7.24
C TRP A 60 13.00 3.13 6.21
N GLY A 61 12.11 3.36 5.25
CA GLY A 61 12.12 4.50 4.35
C GLY A 61 10.86 5.34 4.56
N TYR A 62 10.89 6.61 4.15
CA TYR A 62 9.73 7.48 4.10
C TYR A 62 9.48 7.88 2.65
N CYS A 63 8.36 7.41 2.09
CA CYS A 63 7.94 7.77 0.76
C CYS A 63 7.26 9.12 0.76
N LYS A 64 7.59 9.94 -0.23
CA LYS A 64 6.86 11.15 -0.59
C LYS A 64 7.05 11.41 -2.08
N ASN A 65 5.97 11.74 -2.78
CA ASN A 65 6.02 12.05 -4.22
C ASN A 65 6.69 10.95 -5.05
N GLN A 66 6.40 9.67 -4.75
CA GLN A 66 7.02 8.51 -5.38
C GLN A 66 8.54 8.35 -5.17
N GLU A 67 9.15 9.08 -4.24
CA GLU A 67 10.58 9.02 -3.90
C GLU A 67 10.81 8.66 -2.43
N VAL A 68 11.93 7.99 -2.14
CA VAL A 68 12.42 7.83 -0.77
C VAL A 68 13.08 9.15 -0.34
N VAL A 69 12.39 9.94 0.47
CA VAL A 69 12.90 11.26 0.92
C VAL A 69 13.60 11.22 2.28
N ALA A 70 13.43 10.13 3.04
CA ALA A 70 14.16 9.88 4.27
C ALA A 70 14.29 8.38 4.52
N TRP A 71 15.29 7.98 5.29
CA TRP A 71 15.50 6.59 5.70
C TRP A 71 16.20 6.54 7.05
N GLY A 72 16.07 5.41 7.74
CA GLY A 72 16.69 5.24 9.05
C GLY A 72 16.64 3.80 9.54
N THR A 73 17.15 3.63 10.75
CA THR A 73 17.08 2.37 11.50
C THR A 73 16.31 2.63 12.79
N CYS A 74 15.45 1.69 13.15
CA CYS A 74 14.68 1.69 14.37
C CYS A 74 15.63 1.75 15.59
N PRO A 75 15.34 2.61 16.57
CA PRO A 75 16.18 2.75 17.75
C PRO A 75 16.09 1.48 18.62
N ASN A 76 17.10 1.26 19.48
CA ASN A 76 17.10 0.22 20.52
C ASN A 76 16.84 -1.22 20.02
N GLY A 77 17.18 -1.52 18.77
CA GLY A 77 16.96 -2.84 18.17
C GLY A 77 15.48 -3.19 17.95
N LEU A 78 14.59 -2.19 17.93
CA LEU A 78 13.19 -2.37 17.56
C LEU A 78 13.08 -2.86 16.10
N VAL A 79 12.00 -3.58 15.80
CA VAL A 79 11.70 -4.11 14.47
C VAL A 79 10.66 -3.21 13.82
N PHE A 80 10.86 -2.85 12.56
CA PHE A 80 9.94 -2.02 11.83
C PHE A 80 8.70 -2.82 11.40
N ASN A 81 7.54 -2.39 11.88
CA ASN A 81 6.23 -2.88 11.50
C ASN A 81 5.75 -2.10 10.28
N ALA A 82 5.96 -2.65 9.09
CA ALA A 82 5.58 -1.99 7.84
C ALA A 82 4.07 -1.76 7.71
N GLN A 83 3.25 -2.63 8.30
CA GLN A 83 1.79 -2.51 8.22
C GLN A 83 1.26 -1.35 9.07
N ALA A 84 1.94 -1.01 10.15
CA ALA A 84 1.62 0.12 11.03
C ALA A 84 2.43 1.39 10.73
N GLY A 85 3.56 1.28 10.05
CA GLY A 85 4.48 2.39 9.79
C GLY A 85 5.27 2.81 11.01
N SER A 86 5.53 1.90 11.96
CA SER A 86 6.17 2.19 13.25
C SER A 86 7.28 1.20 13.61
N CYS A 87 8.18 1.61 14.51
CA CYS A 87 9.16 0.70 15.11
C CYS A 87 8.58 0.10 16.40
N ASP A 88 8.46 -1.22 16.45
CA ASP A 88 7.81 -1.97 17.52
C ASP A 88 8.77 -2.99 18.16
N TYR A 89 8.39 -3.58 19.29
CA TYR A 89 9.24 -4.54 19.99
C TYR A 89 9.39 -5.87 19.24
N ALA A 90 10.61 -6.37 19.13
CA ALA A 90 10.94 -7.60 18.41
C ALA A 90 10.23 -8.86 18.95
N ASN A 91 9.80 -8.86 20.22
CA ASN A 91 9.06 -9.98 20.81
C ASN A 91 7.57 -10.01 20.42
N THR A 92 7.05 -8.95 19.80
CA THR A 92 5.65 -8.84 19.35
C THR A 92 5.51 -8.58 17.85
N THR A 93 6.63 -8.36 17.15
CA THR A 93 6.64 -7.95 15.74
C THR A 93 7.49 -8.91 14.91
N VAL A 94 6.93 -9.38 13.80
CA VAL A 94 7.64 -10.28 12.87
C VAL A 94 8.70 -9.50 12.11
N CYS A 95 9.94 -9.97 12.14
CA CYS A 95 11.00 -9.45 11.28
C CYS A 95 10.74 -9.89 9.84
N SER A 96 10.40 -8.93 8.98
CA SER A 96 10.04 -9.15 7.56
C SER A 96 11.13 -9.82 6.71
N THR A 97 12.38 -9.81 7.18
CA THR A 97 13.55 -10.35 6.47
C THR A 97 14.12 -11.62 7.09
N SER A 98 13.67 -12.03 8.28
CA SER A 98 14.24 -13.19 8.98
C SER A 98 13.25 -13.88 9.93
N ALA A 99 12.81 -15.09 9.55
CA ALA A 99 12.05 -15.95 10.44
C ALA A 99 12.88 -16.39 11.66
N VAL A 100 14.19 -16.62 11.49
CA VAL A 100 15.11 -16.99 12.57
C VAL A 100 15.19 -15.90 13.63
N GLU A 101 15.30 -14.64 13.21
CA GLU A 101 15.34 -13.50 14.12
C GLU A 101 14.00 -13.33 14.84
N THR A 102 12.89 -13.49 14.12
CA THR A 102 11.56 -13.49 14.73
C THR A 102 11.48 -14.56 15.83
N CYS A 103 11.81 -15.81 15.52
CA CYS A 103 11.74 -16.91 16.48
C CYS A 103 12.71 -16.75 17.67
N SER A 104 13.84 -16.06 17.48
CA SER A 104 14.80 -15.76 18.56
C SER A 104 14.26 -14.77 19.60
N ASN A 105 13.31 -13.89 19.20
CA ASN A 105 12.83 -12.80 20.04
C ASN A 105 11.47 -13.09 20.71
N VAL A 106 10.56 -13.78 20.03
CA VAL A 106 9.21 -14.08 20.53
C VAL A 106 9.23 -14.95 21.78
N LYS A 107 8.23 -14.78 22.66
CA LYS A 107 8.16 -15.45 23.98
C LYS A 107 6.99 -16.43 24.12
N SER A 108 6.28 -16.67 23.01
CA SER A 108 5.19 -17.63 22.92
C SER A 108 5.27 -18.37 21.59
N PRO A 109 4.78 -19.62 21.53
CA PRO A 109 4.73 -20.35 20.27
C PRO A 109 3.91 -19.61 19.20
N MET A 110 4.41 -19.57 17.97
CA MET A 110 3.70 -18.98 16.83
C MET A 110 4.21 -19.51 15.48
N TYR A 111 3.40 -19.33 14.44
CA TYR A 111 3.78 -19.63 13.06
C TYR A 111 4.05 -18.35 12.28
N VAL A 112 5.14 -18.30 11.54
CA VAL A 112 5.53 -17.17 10.69
C VAL A 112 5.89 -17.64 9.29
N ALA A 113 5.72 -16.76 8.31
CA ALA A 113 6.14 -17.06 6.94
C ALA A 113 7.67 -17.15 6.87
N ASN A 114 8.20 -18.05 6.04
CA ASN A 114 9.60 -18.03 5.69
C ASN A 114 9.81 -17.00 4.55
N PRO A 115 10.50 -15.86 4.80
CA PRO A 115 10.66 -14.80 3.81
C PRO A 115 11.56 -15.20 2.63
N LEU A 116 12.29 -16.33 2.74
CA LEU A 116 13.18 -16.86 1.70
C LEU A 116 12.58 -18.03 0.91
N ASN A 117 11.54 -18.67 1.45
CA ASN A 117 10.86 -19.78 0.78
C ASN A 117 9.37 -19.79 1.16
N CYS A 118 8.52 -19.30 0.27
CA CYS A 118 7.10 -19.19 0.56
C CYS A 118 6.34 -20.53 0.58
N THR A 119 6.95 -21.62 0.10
CA THR A 119 6.36 -22.97 0.24
C THR A 119 6.56 -23.53 1.65
N GLU A 120 7.32 -22.83 2.50
CA GLU A 120 7.58 -23.20 3.88
C GLU A 120 7.02 -22.17 4.86
N TYR A 121 6.79 -22.65 6.07
CA TYR A 121 6.53 -21.83 7.24
C TYR A 121 7.48 -22.20 8.37
N ALA A 122 7.71 -21.26 9.27
CA ALA A 122 8.48 -21.49 10.46
C ALA A 122 7.55 -21.56 11.68
N TYR A 123 7.78 -22.56 12.52
CA TYR A 123 7.23 -22.63 13.87
C TYR A 123 8.29 -22.16 14.87
N CYS A 124 7.99 -21.04 15.54
CA CYS A 124 8.74 -20.56 16.68
C CYS A 124 8.17 -21.21 17.94
N ASP A 125 9.02 -21.78 18.79
CA ASP A 125 8.58 -22.44 20.03
C ASP A 125 8.44 -21.49 21.24
N GLY A 126 8.85 -20.22 21.08
CA GLY A 126 8.88 -19.21 22.14
C GLY A 126 10.09 -19.27 23.07
N THR A 127 11.01 -20.23 22.87
CA THR A 127 12.27 -20.36 23.62
C THR A 127 13.49 -19.92 22.81
N GLY A 128 13.27 -19.44 21.59
CA GLY A 128 14.32 -19.07 20.65
C GLY A 128 14.59 -20.13 19.58
N GLN A 129 13.91 -21.28 19.61
CA GLN A 129 14.06 -22.33 18.61
C GLN A 129 13.07 -22.17 17.47
N ILE A 130 13.52 -22.61 16.29
CA ILE A 130 12.77 -22.57 15.05
C ILE A 130 12.76 -23.97 14.43
N SER A 131 11.62 -24.37 13.90
CA SER A 131 11.49 -25.53 13.02
C SER A 131 10.70 -25.13 11.78
N TYR A 132 10.98 -25.78 10.65
CA TYR A 132 10.30 -25.48 9.39
C TYR A 132 9.31 -26.58 9.03
N GLY A 133 8.17 -26.18 8.49
CA GLY A 133 7.19 -27.07 7.87
C GLY A 133 7.00 -26.69 6.41
N ASP A 134 6.78 -27.70 5.57
CA ASP A 134 6.54 -27.57 4.13
C ASP A 134 5.03 -27.62 3.84
N CYS A 135 4.55 -26.76 2.94
CA CYS A 135 3.15 -26.69 2.53
C CYS A 135 2.74 -27.73 1.49
N GLY A 136 3.67 -28.58 1.05
CA GLY A 136 3.47 -29.58 0.00
C GLY A 136 3.52 -28.98 -1.40
N THR A 137 3.46 -29.87 -2.40
CA THR A 137 3.51 -29.47 -3.81
C THR A 137 2.36 -28.52 -4.18
N GLY A 138 2.70 -27.33 -4.67
CA GLY A 138 1.73 -26.29 -5.05
C GLY A 138 1.11 -25.54 -3.87
N GLY A 139 1.56 -25.83 -2.64
CA GLY A 139 1.17 -25.12 -1.43
C GLY A 139 2.12 -23.97 -1.13
N VAL A 140 1.56 -22.88 -0.63
CA VAL A 140 2.28 -21.69 -0.14
C VAL A 140 1.73 -21.28 1.21
N TYR A 141 2.57 -20.76 2.10
CA TYR A 141 2.12 -20.33 3.42
C TYR A 141 1.54 -18.90 3.37
N SER A 142 0.35 -18.74 3.93
CA SER A 142 -0.30 -17.46 4.12
C SER A 142 -0.20 -17.05 5.60
N ALA A 143 0.62 -16.04 5.91
CA ALA A 143 0.73 -15.54 7.28
C ALA A 143 -0.56 -14.87 7.77
N SER A 144 -1.34 -14.27 6.87
CA SER A 144 -2.62 -13.63 7.21
C SER A 144 -3.66 -14.64 7.68
N SER A 145 -3.68 -15.84 7.11
CA SER A 145 -4.59 -16.93 7.51
C SER A 145 -3.94 -17.98 8.42
N THR A 146 -2.63 -17.88 8.66
CA THR A 146 -1.81 -18.84 9.42
C THR A 146 -1.92 -20.28 8.91
N LYS A 147 -2.03 -20.46 7.59
CA LYS A 147 -2.29 -21.75 6.94
C LYS A 147 -1.53 -21.87 5.62
N CYS A 148 -1.24 -23.11 5.23
CA CYS A 148 -0.89 -23.42 3.86
C CYS A 148 -2.14 -23.33 2.97
N ILE A 149 -2.02 -22.62 1.86
CA ILE A 149 -3.06 -22.46 0.85
C ILE A 149 -2.51 -22.90 -0.50
N TRP A 150 -3.40 -23.22 -1.44
CA TRP A 150 -3.00 -23.52 -2.81
C TRP A 150 -2.76 -22.22 -3.57
N GLY A 151 -1.64 -22.11 -4.27
CA GLY A 151 -1.38 -20.97 -5.15
C GLY A 151 -0.32 -21.32 -6.18
N PRO A 152 -0.24 -20.60 -7.31
CA PRO A 152 1.03 -20.50 -8.02
C PRO A 152 1.91 -19.37 -7.45
N ALA A 153 1.34 -18.37 -6.78
CA ALA A 153 2.05 -17.18 -6.31
C ALA A 153 2.10 -17.11 -4.78
N CYS A 154 3.24 -16.65 -4.26
CA CYS A 154 3.44 -16.44 -2.84
C CYS A 154 2.59 -15.24 -2.35
N PRO A 155 1.72 -15.40 -1.34
CA PRO A 155 0.89 -14.34 -0.77
C PRO A 155 1.65 -13.07 -0.35
N GLN A 156 2.93 -13.22 -0.02
CA GLN A 156 3.79 -12.17 0.51
C GLN A 156 4.89 -11.70 -0.44
N ASP A 157 4.93 -12.20 -1.69
CA ASP A 157 5.93 -11.73 -2.68
C ASP A 157 5.52 -10.42 -3.35
N THR A 158 4.46 -9.78 -2.87
CA THR A 158 4.09 -8.44 -3.29
C THR A 158 4.83 -7.40 -2.47
N ILE A 159 4.98 -6.21 -3.07
CA ILE A 159 5.37 -4.97 -2.42
C ILE A 159 4.68 -4.75 -1.06
N CYS A 160 3.43 -5.20 -0.89
CA CYS A 160 2.62 -5.02 0.32
C CYS A 160 3.25 -5.57 1.59
N ARG A 161 4.15 -6.56 1.51
CA ARG A 161 4.93 -7.06 2.67
C ARG A 161 5.68 -5.93 3.39
N PHE A 162 6.06 -4.90 2.64
CA PHE A 162 6.87 -3.77 3.11
C PHE A 162 6.11 -2.44 3.11
N MET A 163 4.81 -2.44 2.83
CA MET A 163 3.99 -1.24 2.81
C MET A 163 3.00 -1.22 3.97
N LEU A 164 2.46 -0.01 4.22
CA LEU A 164 1.31 0.18 5.10
C LEU A 164 0.13 -0.72 4.70
N SER A 165 -0.69 -1.06 5.69
CA SER A 165 -1.97 -1.68 5.45
C SER A 165 -2.99 -0.65 4.92
N ASN A 166 -3.95 -1.12 4.13
CA ASN A 166 -5.07 -0.38 3.55
C ASN A 166 -4.65 0.74 2.58
N ILE A 167 -3.68 0.46 1.72
CA ILE A 167 -3.26 1.38 0.64
C ILE A 167 -3.37 0.69 -0.74
N PHE A 168 -3.48 1.51 -1.79
CA PHE A 168 -3.32 1.07 -3.17
C PHE A 168 -1.96 1.47 -3.70
N VAL A 169 -1.32 0.56 -4.42
CA VAL A 169 -0.05 0.78 -5.10
C VAL A 169 -0.14 0.25 -6.52
N GLY A 170 0.69 0.77 -7.43
CA GLY A 170 0.84 0.18 -8.76
C GLY A 170 1.43 -1.24 -8.67
N ASP A 171 1.03 -2.13 -9.57
CA ASP A 171 1.70 -3.42 -9.70
C ASP A 171 3.01 -3.27 -10.48
N PRO A 172 4.19 -3.51 -9.86
CA PRO A 172 5.48 -3.46 -10.54
C PRO A 172 5.59 -4.44 -11.73
N ASN A 173 4.87 -5.56 -11.68
CA ASN A 173 4.94 -6.65 -12.65
C ASN A 173 3.88 -6.54 -13.74
N GLN A 174 2.83 -5.73 -13.50
CA GLN A 174 1.74 -5.53 -14.44
C GLN A 174 1.31 -4.06 -14.46
N CYS A 175 2.08 -3.23 -15.17
CA CYS A 175 1.75 -1.81 -15.29
C CYS A 175 0.30 -1.61 -15.78
N GLY A 176 -0.41 -0.67 -15.14
CA GLY A 176 -1.84 -0.43 -15.37
C GLY A 176 -2.76 -1.27 -14.47
N ASN A 177 -2.22 -2.24 -13.73
CA ASN A 177 -2.91 -2.85 -12.60
C ASN A 177 -2.53 -2.15 -11.29
N TYR A 178 -3.36 -2.35 -10.28
CA TYR A 178 -3.08 -1.96 -8.90
C TYR A 178 -3.01 -3.18 -8.00
N ILE A 179 -2.40 -3.01 -6.84
CA ILE A 179 -2.41 -3.97 -5.74
C ILE A 179 -3.07 -3.28 -4.55
N ASN A 180 -4.09 -3.92 -3.97
CA ASN A 180 -4.66 -3.52 -2.69
C ASN A 180 -3.85 -4.19 -1.56
N CYS A 181 -3.11 -3.38 -0.79
CA CYS A 181 -2.31 -3.87 0.32
C CYS A 181 -3.15 -3.96 1.60
N VAL A 182 -3.40 -5.17 2.08
CA VAL A 182 -4.11 -5.42 3.34
C VAL A 182 -3.25 -6.31 4.23
N ASN A 183 -2.77 -5.77 5.35
CA ASN A 183 -1.99 -6.48 6.37
C ASN A 183 -0.82 -7.30 5.77
N GLY A 184 -0.05 -6.68 4.87
CA GLY A 184 1.10 -7.32 4.22
C GLY A 184 0.75 -8.20 3.01
N TYR A 185 -0.53 -8.47 2.78
CA TYR A 185 -1.02 -9.23 1.62
C TYR A 185 -1.39 -8.28 0.48
N GLY A 186 -1.08 -8.69 -0.75
CA GLY A 186 -1.45 -7.97 -1.97
C GLY A 186 -1.94 -8.92 -3.04
N THR A 187 -2.96 -8.52 -3.79
CA THR A 187 -3.36 -9.18 -5.05
C THR A 187 -3.42 -8.14 -6.15
N SER A 188 -2.82 -8.46 -7.29
CA SER A 188 -2.88 -7.62 -8.49
C SER A 188 -4.27 -7.71 -9.12
N GLU A 189 -4.86 -6.55 -9.40
CA GLU A 189 -6.16 -6.41 -10.00
C GLU A 189 -6.13 -5.36 -11.12
N LYS A 190 -6.94 -5.59 -12.15
CA LYS A 190 -7.22 -4.56 -13.17
C LYS A 190 -8.27 -3.61 -12.65
N CYS A 191 -8.18 -2.36 -13.09
CA CYS A 191 -9.31 -1.44 -12.95
C CYS A 191 -10.57 -2.06 -13.60
N SER A 192 -11.66 -2.10 -12.85
CA SER A 192 -12.89 -2.79 -13.24
C SER A 192 -13.67 -2.10 -14.37
N SER A 193 -13.38 -0.82 -14.62
CA SER A 193 -14.07 0.02 -15.61
C SER A 193 -13.46 -0.13 -17.00
N THR A 194 -14.31 -0.29 -18.03
CA THR A 194 -13.89 -0.18 -19.43
C THR A 194 -13.53 1.24 -19.84
N ALA A 195 -14.09 2.25 -19.19
CA ALA A 195 -13.77 3.65 -19.45
C ALA A 195 -12.43 4.06 -18.83
N ASN A 196 -12.06 3.47 -17.68
CA ASN A 196 -10.83 3.75 -16.95
C ASN A 196 -10.07 2.43 -16.65
N PRO A 197 -9.52 1.73 -17.66
CA PRO A 197 -9.00 0.38 -17.47
C PRO A 197 -7.56 0.35 -16.92
N TYR A 198 -6.90 1.51 -16.75
CA TYR A 198 -5.49 1.57 -16.37
C TYR A 198 -5.28 2.32 -15.05
N TYR A 199 -4.62 1.68 -14.09
CA TYR A 199 -4.19 2.31 -12.86
C TYR A 199 -2.97 3.20 -13.09
N ASN A 200 -3.03 4.43 -12.58
CA ASN A 200 -1.93 5.37 -12.57
C ASN A 200 -1.34 5.43 -11.15
N LYS A 201 -0.17 4.82 -10.98
CA LYS A 201 0.57 4.79 -9.70
C LYS A 201 0.99 6.16 -9.18
N ALA A 202 1.09 7.17 -10.05
CA ALA A 202 1.45 8.53 -9.66
C ALA A 202 0.27 9.27 -9.03
N THR A 203 -0.95 9.02 -9.50
CA THR A 203 -2.18 9.64 -8.96
C THR A 203 -2.88 8.76 -7.94
N GLY A 204 -2.64 7.45 -7.95
CA GLY A 204 -3.32 6.47 -7.13
C GLY A 204 -4.69 6.03 -7.67
N ASN A 205 -5.03 6.43 -8.91
CA ASN A 205 -6.37 6.28 -9.47
C ASN A 205 -6.38 5.53 -10.81
N CYS A 206 -7.50 4.88 -11.11
CA CYS A 206 -7.79 4.35 -12.43
C CYS A 206 -8.12 5.49 -13.42
N GLN A 207 -7.63 5.39 -14.65
CA GLN A 207 -7.80 6.37 -15.72
C GLN A 207 -7.98 5.70 -17.09
N SER A 208 -8.44 6.49 -18.07
CA SER A 208 -8.71 6.04 -19.44
C SER A 208 -7.45 5.89 -20.29
N THR A 209 -6.44 6.74 -20.07
CA THR A 209 -5.17 6.73 -20.78
C THR A 209 -4.20 5.73 -20.17
N ASN A 210 -3.57 4.90 -21.01
CA ASN A 210 -2.60 3.90 -20.55
C ASN A 210 -1.28 4.57 -20.14
N PRO A 211 -0.89 4.58 -18.83
CA PRO A 211 0.35 5.19 -18.38
C PRO A 211 1.61 4.34 -18.64
N CYS A 212 1.47 3.23 -19.39
CA CYS A 212 2.50 2.19 -19.55
C CYS A 212 3.20 2.18 -20.92
N THR A 213 2.99 3.19 -21.75
CA THR A 213 3.55 3.24 -23.12
C THR A 213 5.01 3.67 -23.16
N GLY A 214 5.62 4.00 -22.02
CA GLY A 214 7.03 4.42 -21.94
C GLY A 214 7.31 5.81 -22.52
N GLU A 215 6.30 6.45 -23.12
CA GLU A 215 6.34 7.82 -23.64
C GLU A 215 5.91 8.85 -22.58
N ASP A 216 5.37 8.39 -21.46
CA ASP A 216 4.87 9.24 -20.39
C ASP A 216 6.01 9.61 -19.44
N SER A 217 6.64 10.75 -19.72
CA SER A 217 6.90 11.69 -18.63
C SER A 217 5.52 12.02 -18.05
N ASN A 218 5.11 11.37 -16.98
CA ASN A 218 3.81 11.60 -16.36
C ASN A 218 3.77 13.05 -15.83
N SER A 219 3.35 13.94 -16.71
CA SER A 219 3.01 15.33 -16.46
C SER A 219 1.51 15.43 -16.61
N GLY A 220 0.81 15.27 -15.48
CA GLY A 220 -0.49 15.92 -15.30
C GLY A 220 -1.73 15.04 -15.37
N ASN A 221 -2.58 15.35 -14.39
CA ASN A 221 -4.04 15.35 -14.40
C ASN A 221 -4.79 14.07 -13.98
N SER A 222 -5.16 14.03 -12.72
CA SER A 222 -6.45 14.65 -12.37
C SER A 222 -6.16 15.64 -11.25
N ASP A 223 -6.80 16.81 -11.24
CA ASP A 223 -6.80 17.75 -10.12
C ASP A 223 -7.44 17.13 -8.85
N GLN A 224 -6.94 15.97 -8.41
CA GLN A 224 -7.04 15.53 -7.04
C GLN A 224 -5.69 15.80 -6.41
N PHE A 225 -5.73 16.80 -5.55
CA PHE A 225 -4.60 17.41 -4.87
C PHE A 225 -3.57 16.41 -4.35
N THR A 226 -2.29 16.82 -4.38
CA THR A 226 -1.18 16.06 -3.77
C THR A 226 -0.96 16.51 -2.32
N VAL A 227 -0.66 15.60 -1.40
CA VAL A 227 -0.30 16.02 -0.02
C VAL A 227 0.95 16.89 0.00
N GLY A 228 0.82 18.06 0.62
CA GLY A 228 1.81 19.14 0.62
C GLY A 228 1.71 20.09 -0.57
N GLN A 229 0.81 19.84 -1.54
CA GLN A 229 0.56 20.78 -2.63
C GLN A 229 0.16 22.13 -2.05
N THR A 230 0.88 23.18 -2.47
CA THR A 230 0.63 24.53 -1.99
C THR A 230 -0.50 25.16 -2.78
N ASN A 231 -1.38 25.88 -2.08
CA ASN A 231 -2.39 26.74 -2.68
C ASN A 231 -2.33 28.11 -2.00
N ALA A 232 -2.07 29.16 -2.79
CA ALA A 232 -1.91 30.51 -2.27
C ALA A 232 -3.24 31.17 -1.85
N THR A 233 -4.39 30.66 -2.32
CA THR A 233 -5.72 31.22 -2.03
C THR A 233 -6.52 30.36 -1.06
N ALA A 234 -6.16 29.11 -0.83
CA ALA A 234 -6.91 28.20 0.04
C ALA A 234 -7.07 28.68 1.51
N CYS A 235 -6.21 29.59 1.96
CA CYS A 235 -6.23 30.15 3.31
C CYS A 235 -6.64 31.63 3.33
N ASP A 236 -7.42 32.07 2.34
CA ASP A 236 -7.96 33.43 2.37
C ASP A 236 -8.74 33.71 3.66
N GLU A 237 -8.94 34.98 3.96
CA GLU A 237 -9.57 35.42 5.22
C GLU A 237 -10.97 34.84 5.43
N GLU A 238 -11.74 34.62 4.36
CA GLU A 238 -13.09 34.07 4.44
C GLU A 238 -13.05 32.58 4.79
N ALA A 239 -12.31 31.79 4.01
CA ALA A 239 -12.19 30.35 4.22
C ALA A 239 -11.51 30.02 5.56
N PHE A 240 -10.48 30.79 5.94
CA PHE A 240 -9.79 30.61 7.22
C PHE A 240 -10.69 30.90 8.42
N LYS A 241 -11.52 31.95 8.35
CA LYS A 241 -12.44 32.31 9.45
C LYS A 241 -13.69 31.42 9.49
N ALA A 242 -14.08 30.83 8.36
CA ALA A 242 -15.15 29.84 8.30
C ALA A 242 -14.72 28.47 8.87
N ALA A 243 -13.41 28.17 8.86
CA ALA A 243 -12.88 26.94 9.42
C ALA A 243 -12.90 26.94 10.96
N ASP A 244 -13.19 25.77 11.54
CA ASP A 244 -13.35 25.63 12.99
C ASP A 244 -12.05 25.88 13.76
N PRO A 245 -12.11 26.58 14.91
CA PRO A 245 -10.99 26.69 15.81
C PRO A 245 -10.64 25.32 16.40
N LEU A 246 -9.34 25.04 16.48
CA LEU A 246 -8.81 23.77 16.94
C LEU A 246 -8.23 23.90 18.34
N THR A 247 -8.32 22.82 19.11
CA THR A 247 -7.59 22.65 20.36
C THR A 247 -6.74 21.39 20.31
N VAL A 248 -5.48 21.48 20.74
CA VAL A 248 -4.56 20.35 20.88
C VAL A 248 -4.24 20.20 22.34
N ASN A 249 -4.50 19.02 22.92
CA ASN A 249 -4.29 18.76 24.35
C ASN A 249 -4.98 19.78 25.29
N GLY A 250 -6.10 20.36 24.86
CA GLY A 250 -6.85 21.36 25.61
C GLY A 250 -6.38 22.81 25.41
N GLU A 251 -5.32 23.04 24.64
CA GLU A 251 -4.82 24.38 24.31
C GLU A 251 -5.28 24.79 22.90
N SER A 252 -5.75 26.03 22.75
CA SER A 252 -6.11 26.58 21.44
C SER A 252 -4.88 26.77 20.57
N VAL A 253 -5.00 26.43 19.29
CA VAL A 253 -3.96 26.65 18.28
C VAL A 253 -4.41 27.66 17.24
N ASP A 254 -3.45 28.40 16.68
CA ASP A 254 -3.74 29.47 15.72
C ASP A 254 -4.02 28.96 14.30
N TYR A 255 -3.46 27.81 13.94
CA TYR A 255 -3.67 27.23 12.61
C TYR A 255 -5.10 26.68 12.43
N ARG A 256 -5.51 26.51 11.18
CA ARG A 256 -6.79 25.94 10.78
C ARG A 256 -6.61 24.85 9.75
N TYR A 257 -7.57 23.94 9.70
CA TYR A 257 -7.78 23.05 8.57
C TYR A 257 -9.00 23.55 7.79
N VAL A 258 -8.80 23.90 6.53
CA VAL A 258 -9.84 24.43 5.63
C VAL A 258 -10.20 23.33 4.64
N SER A 259 -11.49 23.07 4.42
CA SER A 259 -11.92 22.10 3.40
C SER A 259 -11.34 22.46 2.03
N ASP A 260 -10.99 21.45 1.22
CA ASP A 260 -10.52 21.73 -0.14
C ASP A 260 -11.62 22.14 -1.13
N GLY A 261 -12.89 22.00 -0.73
CA GLY A 261 -14.08 22.38 -1.51
C GLY A 261 -14.35 21.49 -2.73
N VAL A 262 -13.62 20.41 -2.92
CA VAL A 262 -13.65 19.56 -4.12
C VAL A 262 -13.76 18.07 -3.78
N THR A 263 -13.15 17.65 -2.67
CA THR A 263 -13.22 16.29 -2.16
C THR A 263 -13.83 16.27 -0.76
N CYS A 264 -14.39 15.13 -0.36
CA CYS A 264 -14.92 14.99 0.99
C CYS A 264 -13.85 14.67 2.04
N TYR A 265 -12.58 14.58 1.66
CA TYR A 265 -11.50 14.07 2.51
C TYR A 265 -10.29 14.99 2.57
N GLY A 266 -10.13 15.86 1.58
CA GLY A 266 -9.03 16.78 1.49
C GLY A 266 -9.28 18.08 2.25
N TYR A 267 -8.21 18.64 2.78
CA TYR A 267 -8.20 19.89 3.50
C TYR A 267 -6.84 20.57 3.39
N TYR A 268 -6.80 21.89 3.44
CA TYR A 268 -5.58 22.67 3.54
C TYR A 268 -5.23 22.94 5.00
N TYR A 269 -3.97 22.69 5.37
CA TYR A 269 -3.38 23.29 6.56
C TYR A 269 -3.06 24.75 6.28
N CYS A 270 -3.61 25.63 7.11
CA CYS A 270 -3.40 27.06 7.05
C CYS A 270 -2.80 27.53 8.37
N ALA A 271 -1.55 28.00 8.35
CA ALA A 271 -0.87 28.48 9.55
C ALA A 271 -1.48 29.77 10.13
N ALA A 272 -2.01 30.63 9.25
CA ALA A 272 -2.68 31.89 9.58
C ALA A 272 -3.54 32.33 8.37
N VAL A 273 -4.35 33.39 8.56
CA VAL A 273 -5.04 34.08 7.46
C VAL A 273 -4.05 34.49 6.38
N ASN A 274 -4.40 34.26 5.11
CA ASN A 274 -3.61 34.54 3.91
C ASN A 274 -2.25 33.82 3.85
N ALA A 275 -2.02 32.81 4.69
CA ALA A 275 -0.83 31.96 4.60
C ALA A 275 -0.90 31.06 3.35
N THR A 276 0.23 30.51 2.92
CA THR A 276 0.22 29.43 1.93
C THR A 276 -0.46 28.20 2.53
N GLY A 277 -1.52 27.72 1.89
CA GLY A 277 -2.21 26.49 2.28
C GLY A 277 -1.47 25.27 1.79
N TYR A 278 -1.40 24.23 2.62
CA TYR A 278 -0.80 22.94 2.26
C TYR A 278 -1.88 21.87 2.27
N TRP A 279 -2.22 21.33 1.09
CA TRP A 279 -3.24 20.31 1.01
C TRP A 279 -2.81 19.04 1.74
N ASN A 280 -3.74 18.41 2.43
CA ASN A 280 -3.62 17.15 3.14
C ASN A 280 -4.93 16.38 2.96
N GLN A 281 -4.93 15.11 3.36
CA GLN A 281 -6.13 14.27 3.33
C GLN A 281 -6.35 13.58 4.66
N CYS A 282 -7.61 13.28 4.94
CA CYS A 282 -7.99 12.43 6.05
C CYS A 282 -7.48 10.99 5.89
N PRO A 283 -7.30 10.24 6.99
CA PRO A 283 -7.01 8.80 6.92
C PRO A 283 -8.01 8.06 6.03
N THR A 284 -7.56 7.05 5.29
CA THR A 284 -8.43 6.25 4.43
C THR A 284 -9.60 5.66 5.24
N GLY A 285 -10.80 5.75 4.67
CA GLY A 285 -12.06 5.39 5.33
C GLY A 285 -12.73 6.54 6.09
N THR A 286 -12.14 7.74 6.11
CA THR A 286 -12.70 8.92 6.78
C THR A 286 -12.81 10.12 5.85
N GLN A 287 -13.67 11.07 6.22
CA GLN A 287 -13.96 12.29 5.49
C GLN A 287 -13.65 13.51 6.37
N PHE A 288 -13.23 14.61 5.76
CA PHE A 288 -12.94 15.86 6.44
C PHE A 288 -14.25 16.57 6.78
N ASN A 289 -14.44 16.84 8.06
CA ASN A 289 -15.53 17.66 8.56
C ASN A 289 -15.04 18.47 9.75
N ALA A 290 -15.29 19.78 9.74
CA ALA A 290 -15.13 20.61 10.92
C ALA A 290 -13.73 20.50 11.58
N GLY A 291 -12.67 20.49 10.76
CA GLY A 291 -11.29 20.37 11.24
C GLY A 291 -10.88 18.97 11.70
N LYS A 292 -11.72 17.95 11.50
CA LYS A 292 -11.50 16.57 11.95
C LYS A 292 -11.75 15.59 10.81
N CYS A 293 -11.21 14.39 10.97
CA CYS A 293 -11.51 13.26 10.11
C CYS A 293 -12.55 12.38 10.80
N VAL A 294 -13.72 12.24 10.15
CA VAL A 294 -14.90 11.58 10.72
C VAL A 294 -15.40 10.46 9.80
N SER A 295 -16.30 9.62 10.30
CA SER A 295 -16.95 8.60 9.49
C SER A 295 -17.79 9.26 8.36
N PRO A 296 -17.74 8.73 7.11
CA PRO A 296 -18.61 9.18 6.02
C PRO A 296 -20.11 9.16 6.34
N ALA A 297 -20.55 8.31 7.27
CA ALA A 297 -21.94 8.19 7.69
C ALA A 297 -22.40 9.31 8.65
N SER A 298 -21.46 10.07 9.24
CA SER A 298 -21.74 11.00 10.34
C SER A 298 -22.14 12.41 9.92
N PHE A 299 -21.91 12.79 8.66
CA PHE A 299 -22.27 14.11 8.15
C PHE A 299 -22.57 14.08 6.64
N VAL A 300 -23.08 15.18 6.13
CA VAL A 300 -23.41 15.36 4.71
C VAL A 300 -22.23 16.02 4.00
N CYS A 301 -21.59 15.29 3.10
CA CYS A 301 -20.65 15.86 2.13
C CYS A 301 -21.11 15.52 0.73
N THR A 302 -21.27 16.54 -0.11
CA THR A 302 -21.75 16.41 -1.50
C THR A 302 -20.62 16.44 -2.53
N HIS A 303 -19.37 16.50 -2.08
CA HIS A 303 -18.18 16.46 -2.93
C HIS A 303 -17.75 15.00 -3.26
N ASN A 304 -16.54 14.80 -3.80
CA ASN A 304 -16.07 13.45 -4.10
C ASN A 304 -15.89 12.61 -2.82
N ARG A 305 -16.84 11.69 -2.57
CA ARG A 305 -16.84 10.74 -1.45
C ARG A 305 -16.00 9.47 -1.70
N CYS A 306 -15.66 9.20 -2.96
CA CYS A 306 -15.02 7.96 -3.39
C CYS A 306 -13.49 7.95 -3.25
N GLY A 307 -12.84 9.11 -3.33
CA GLY A 307 -11.37 9.18 -3.39
C GLY A 307 -10.63 8.79 -2.10
N ASN A 308 -11.33 8.52 -1.00
CA ASN A 308 -10.69 8.18 0.29
C ASN A 308 -11.42 7.10 1.09
N VAL A 309 -12.11 6.19 0.42
CA VAL A 309 -12.83 5.08 1.04
C VAL A 309 -12.54 3.79 0.28
N ASN A 310 -12.39 2.68 0.99
CA ASN A 310 -12.25 1.36 0.38
C ASN A 310 -13.65 0.77 0.11
N ASN A 311 -14.41 1.44 -0.76
CA ASN A 311 -15.77 1.07 -1.07
C ASN A 311 -16.02 1.13 -2.59
N PRO A 312 -16.58 0.09 -3.22
CA PRO A 312 -16.92 0.15 -4.65
C PRO A 312 -17.94 1.23 -5.00
N PHE A 313 -18.82 1.59 -4.05
CA PHE A 313 -19.87 2.57 -4.28
C PHE A 313 -20.08 3.43 -3.03
N MET A 314 -20.41 4.71 -3.21
CA MET A 314 -20.76 5.62 -2.12
C MET A 314 -22.15 6.16 -2.34
N ALA A 315 -22.95 6.26 -1.27
CA ALA A 315 -24.30 6.80 -1.39
C ALA A 315 -24.26 8.27 -1.84
N ASP A 316 -25.22 8.66 -2.65
CA ASP A 316 -25.48 10.08 -2.91
C ASP A 316 -26.49 10.60 -1.89
N GLU A 317 -26.72 11.91 -1.88
CA GLU A 317 -27.72 12.53 -0.99
C GLU A 317 -29.12 11.88 -1.13
N GLY A 318 -29.73 11.58 0.01
CA GLY A 318 -31.00 10.86 0.11
C GLY A 318 -30.89 9.34 -0.15
N CYS A 319 -29.68 8.84 -0.43
CA CYS A 319 -29.35 7.42 -0.64
C CYS A 319 -30.19 6.69 -1.70
N LYS A 320 -30.93 7.39 -2.59
CA LYS A 320 -31.64 6.72 -3.69
C LYS A 320 -30.72 6.31 -4.84
N ASN A 321 -29.63 7.05 -4.94
CA ASN A 321 -28.57 6.86 -5.90
C ASN A 321 -27.25 6.64 -5.16
N TYR A 322 -26.28 6.11 -5.88
CA TYR A 322 -24.93 5.93 -5.39
C TYR A 322 -23.93 6.20 -6.51
N THR A 323 -22.82 6.83 -6.16
CA THR A 323 -21.68 6.99 -7.06
C THR A 323 -20.88 5.69 -7.10
N ILE A 324 -20.64 5.16 -8.30
CA ILE A 324 -19.73 4.05 -8.55
C ILE A 324 -18.30 4.59 -8.48
N CYS A 325 -17.54 4.23 -7.46
CA CYS A 325 -16.25 4.86 -7.17
C CYS A 325 -15.19 4.59 -8.23
N SER A 326 -15.27 3.48 -8.94
CA SER A 326 -14.36 3.17 -10.04
C SER A 326 -14.59 4.02 -11.31
N SER A 327 -15.70 4.75 -11.41
CA SER A 327 -16.07 5.52 -12.62
C SER A 327 -16.60 6.93 -12.38
N GLY A 328 -17.01 7.28 -11.16
CA GLY A 328 -17.71 8.53 -10.86
C GLY A 328 -19.14 8.60 -11.41
N ILE A 329 -19.68 7.49 -11.94
CA ILE A 329 -21.03 7.44 -12.51
C ILE A 329 -22.05 7.16 -11.41
N THR A 330 -23.21 7.81 -11.50
CA THR A 330 -24.36 7.55 -10.64
C THR A 330 -25.11 6.27 -11.06
N GLY A 331 -25.26 5.33 -10.12
CA GLY A 331 -26.19 4.21 -10.18
C GLY A 331 -27.45 4.47 -9.35
N SER A 332 -28.51 3.71 -9.60
CA SER A 332 -29.77 3.80 -8.87
C SER A 332 -30.21 2.44 -8.35
N CYS A 333 -30.72 2.42 -7.12
CA CYS A 333 -31.31 1.23 -6.55
C CYS A 333 -32.65 0.86 -7.22
N PRO A 334 -33.03 -0.43 -7.25
CA PRO A 334 -34.30 -0.86 -7.82
C PRO A 334 -35.49 -0.37 -6.98
N THR A 335 -36.66 -0.25 -7.62
CA THR A 335 -37.86 0.35 -6.99
C THR A 335 -38.37 -0.41 -5.77
N ASN A 336 -38.13 -1.71 -5.66
CA ASN A 336 -38.52 -2.54 -4.52
C ASN A 336 -37.55 -2.45 -3.32
N ALA A 337 -36.37 -1.86 -3.50
CA ALA A 337 -35.38 -1.63 -2.46
C ALA A 337 -34.65 -0.31 -2.76
N PRO A 338 -35.30 0.85 -2.63
CA PRO A 338 -34.87 2.08 -3.30
C PRO A 338 -33.72 2.82 -2.59
N TYR A 339 -33.18 2.31 -1.49
CA TYR A 339 -32.16 3.01 -0.70
C TYR A 339 -30.84 2.24 -0.69
N TYR A 340 -29.74 2.90 -0.98
CA TYR A 340 -28.40 2.32 -0.96
C TYR A 340 -27.81 2.40 0.44
N ASP A 341 -27.39 1.26 0.97
CA ASP A 341 -26.61 1.14 2.19
C ASP A 341 -25.13 1.00 1.82
N GLU A 342 -24.37 2.09 1.98
CA GLU A 342 -22.95 2.12 1.65
C GLU A 342 -22.06 1.33 2.61
N VAL A 343 -22.51 1.01 3.82
CA VAL A 343 -21.71 0.21 4.76
C VAL A 343 -21.82 -1.28 4.40
N ASN A 344 -23.02 -1.73 4.00
CA ASN A 344 -23.28 -3.12 3.66
C ASN A 344 -23.23 -3.41 2.15
N ASN A 345 -23.09 -2.39 1.31
CA ASN A 345 -23.06 -2.47 -0.15
C ASN A 345 -24.27 -3.17 -0.79
N ILE A 346 -25.46 -2.80 -0.31
CA ILE A 346 -26.73 -3.36 -0.77
C ILE A 346 -27.79 -2.28 -0.94
N CYS A 347 -28.75 -2.56 -1.81
CA CYS A 347 -30.00 -1.82 -1.86
C CYS A 347 -31.00 -2.38 -0.82
N THR A 348 -31.65 -1.51 -0.06
CA THR A 348 -32.53 -1.83 1.08
C THR A 348 -33.90 -1.18 0.92
N THR A 349 -34.90 -1.72 1.62
CA THR A 349 -36.28 -1.20 1.64
C THR A 349 -36.46 -0.02 2.59
N LYS A 350 -35.61 0.09 3.62
CA LYS A 350 -35.65 1.15 4.63
C LYS A 350 -34.43 2.05 4.45
N ILE A 351 -34.67 3.35 4.50
CA ILE A 351 -33.60 4.34 4.48
C ILE A 351 -32.56 4.06 5.60
N PRO A 352 -31.27 3.92 5.28
CA PRO A 352 -30.21 3.81 6.28
C PRO A 352 -30.13 5.05 7.17
N ASP A 353 -29.75 4.88 8.43
CA ASP A 353 -29.63 5.98 9.39
C ASP A 353 -28.25 6.67 9.30
N TYR A 354 -27.93 7.15 8.09
CA TYR A 354 -26.73 7.93 7.80
C TYR A 354 -27.12 9.38 7.54
N ALA A 355 -26.27 10.33 7.92
CA ALA A 355 -26.54 11.75 7.71
C ALA A 355 -26.83 12.07 6.24
N ILE A 356 -26.06 11.49 5.31
CA ILE A 356 -26.24 11.63 3.86
C ILE A 356 -27.57 11.06 3.34
N CYS A 357 -28.14 10.03 4.00
CA CYS A 357 -29.43 9.47 3.63
C CYS A 357 -30.59 10.32 4.15
N ASN A 358 -30.43 10.91 5.34
CA ASN A 358 -31.46 11.70 6.00
C ASN A 358 -31.45 13.19 5.57
N SER A 359 -30.58 13.59 4.64
CA SER A 359 -30.58 14.93 4.08
C SER A 359 -31.44 15.02 2.81
N THR A 360 -32.09 16.17 2.61
CA THR A 360 -32.86 16.46 1.40
C THR A 360 -31.95 17.12 0.37
N ALA A 361 -31.88 16.54 -0.84
CA ALA A 361 -31.19 17.10 -2.00
C ALA A 361 -31.32 18.63 -2.04
N SER A 362 -30.22 19.35 -1.85
CA SER A 362 -30.22 20.79 -2.07
C SER A 362 -30.43 21.02 -3.56
N THR A 363 -31.61 21.52 -3.94
CA THR A 363 -31.98 21.89 -5.32
C THR A 363 -31.07 22.93 -5.93
#